data_AF-A0A9P1D9F9-F1
#
_entry.id   AF-A0A9P1D9F9-F1
#
_cell.length_a   1.000
_cell.length_b   1.000
_cell.length_c   1.000
_cell.angle_alpha   90.00
_cell.angle_beta   90.00
_cell.angle_gamma   90.00
#
_symmetry.space_group_name_H-M   'P 1'
#
loop_
_entity.id
_entity.type
_entity.pdbx_description
1 polymer ?
#
loop_
_entity_poly.entity_id
_entity_poly.type
_entity_poly.pdbx_seq_one_letter_code
_entity_poly.pdbx_strand_id
1 'polypeptide(L)'
;MLSPWHLAIYFDEVGPGNQLKIHNKRKLWAVYYSLKQFGGYELDIVNGLKGGLSHLFLRCLQIFQRLETGITLQFNDCIKVCCFKIGILIADEQAIKLCLECKGASGKMCCFRCQTTVQARYAPTPIGRLILHTEHDVSKLVLHSDRSVWQIVDHLATQAGHGTKKAFSELEVRLGWNHVPNGVLLDQDMRAHFKPISHVSYDWMHVYLVAGIFHKEISALLDLMSKHGIRQSALHDWCSHFVWPHLHGGQGCSAKDVFRKKRDSDSEFKCASSEALGIYPVIRSFFQNMNMENIGHDMRLGINSFYCLCEVLDSLKHAATGSIAVAAIYGTDSYVPKHHFSVHLPSLMELHGMLISCFVHERRHKITKRFANMQHSGHESMDRSVLREVVTTHIFDLQTDEDDSAWKPAKPNLVEAWKNHLGLPFLTHALLVAATSNRCHMDDMVAVTEPRCIAQVLFHIRYGETRVTLVKCFEKTGKNTFKMNPHDNELFVSTSCLQGAVVYKRLDAESILVAPQSFYTA
;
A
#
# COMPACT_ATOMS: atom_id res chain seq x y z
N MET A 1 -9.88 -12.97 -30.83
CA MET A 1 -10.46 -11.88 -30.00
C MET A 1 -9.31 -11.25 -29.22
N LEU A 2 -9.13 -9.93 -29.29
CA LEU A 2 -8.17 -9.23 -28.44
C LEU A 2 -8.63 -9.38 -26.97
N SER A 3 -7.76 -9.86 -26.09
CA SER A 3 -8.05 -9.91 -24.66
C SER A 3 -8.24 -8.48 -24.14
N PRO A 4 -9.36 -8.15 -23.47
CA PRO A 4 -9.59 -6.80 -23.00
C PRO A 4 -8.61 -6.42 -21.87
N TRP A 5 -8.27 -5.14 -21.82
CA TRP A 5 -7.54 -4.55 -20.71
C TRP A 5 -8.48 -4.39 -19.51
N HIS A 6 -7.94 -4.52 -18.29
CA HIS A 6 -8.74 -4.52 -17.07
C HIS A 6 -8.43 -3.28 -16.25
N LEU A 7 -9.45 -2.45 -16.03
CA LEU A 7 -9.36 -1.22 -15.25
C LEU A 7 -9.26 -1.53 -13.75
N ALA A 8 -8.28 -0.92 -13.09
CA ALA A 8 -8.07 -0.91 -11.65
C ALA A 8 -8.46 0.48 -11.13
N ILE A 9 -9.64 0.58 -10.53
CA ILE A 9 -10.24 1.84 -10.10
C ILE A 9 -10.04 2.01 -8.59
N TYR A 10 -9.72 3.23 -8.16
CA TYR A 10 -9.58 3.60 -6.76
C TYR A 10 -10.41 4.83 -6.42
N PHE A 11 -11.02 4.82 -5.24
CA PHE A 11 -11.83 5.92 -4.70
C PHE A 11 -11.35 6.29 -3.32
N ASP A 12 -11.24 7.59 -3.06
CA ASP A 12 -10.91 8.09 -1.73
C ASP A 12 -11.46 9.48 -1.44
N GLU A 13 -11.66 9.76 -0.16
CA GLU A 13 -11.99 11.08 0.36
C GLU A 13 -10.71 11.88 0.65
N VAL A 14 -10.49 12.92 -0.14
CA VAL A 14 -9.42 13.88 0.06
C VAL A 14 -9.96 15.07 0.85
N GLY A 15 -9.50 15.24 2.10
CA GLY A 15 -9.79 16.41 2.92
C GLY A 15 -8.76 17.53 2.74
N PRO A 16 -9.00 18.58 1.92
CA PRO A 16 -8.16 19.78 1.88
C PRO A 16 -8.35 20.64 3.13
N GLY A 17 -7.39 21.53 3.40
CA GLY A 17 -7.37 22.43 4.55
C GLY A 17 -6.70 21.83 5.79
N ASN A 18 -6.78 22.56 6.90
CA ASN A 18 -6.22 22.11 8.17
C ASN A 18 -7.10 21.01 8.78
N GLN A 19 -6.61 19.77 8.75
CA GLN A 19 -7.30 18.59 9.30
C GLN A 19 -7.54 18.67 10.82
N LEU A 20 -6.82 19.54 11.53
CA LEU A 20 -6.98 19.77 12.97
C LEU A 20 -8.10 20.77 13.31
N LYS A 21 -8.75 21.40 12.32
CA LYS A 21 -9.94 22.21 12.58
C LYS A 21 -11.11 21.31 12.98
N ILE A 22 -11.75 21.65 14.09
CA ILE A 22 -12.92 20.96 14.67
C ILE A 22 -14.04 20.73 13.64
N HIS A 23 -14.16 21.62 12.65
CA HIS A 23 -15.11 21.49 11.55
C HIS A 23 -14.42 21.68 10.19
N ASN A 24 -13.79 20.63 9.66
CA ASN A 24 -13.38 20.63 8.26
C ASN A 24 -14.58 20.22 7.37
N LYS A 25 -15.26 21.23 6.78
CA LYS A 25 -16.39 21.00 5.87
C LYS A 25 -15.97 20.78 4.41
N ARG A 26 -14.70 21.00 4.07
CA ARG A 26 -14.20 20.82 2.71
C ARG A 26 -13.78 19.37 2.51
N LYS A 27 -14.52 18.65 1.68
CA LYS A 27 -14.26 17.27 1.28
C LYS A 27 -14.29 17.21 -0.24
N LEU A 28 -13.31 16.54 -0.82
CA LEU A 28 -13.23 16.22 -2.23
C LEU A 28 -13.17 14.71 -2.35
N TRP A 29 -13.79 14.13 -3.36
CA TRP A 29 -13.51 12.74 -3.71
C TRP A 29 -12.46 12.70 -4.82
N ALA A 30 -11.60 11.70 -4.80
CA ALA A 30 -10.64 11.49 -5.87
C ALA A 30 -10.85 10.07 -6.42
N VAL A 31 -10.93 9.98 -7.74
CA VAL A 31 -11.22 8.74 -8.47
C VAL A 31 -10.08 8.48 -9.42
N TYR A 32 -9.31 7.43 -9.20
CA TYR A 32 -8.11 7.09 -9.97
C TYR A 32 -8.38 5.79 -10.77
N TYR A 33 -7.87 5.60 -12.01
CA TYR A 33 -8.10 4.35 -12.79
C TYR A 33 -6.94 3.77 -13.67
N SER A 34 -6.25 2.67 -13.32
CA SER A 34 -5.12 2.11 -14.11
C SER A 34 -5.48 0.87 -14.86
N LEU A 35 -4.53 0.34 -15.62
CA LEU A 35 -4.62 -0.98 -16.17
C LEU A 35 -3.97 -1.94 -15.19
N LYS A 36 -4.74 -2.91 -14.73
CA LYS A 36 -4.27 -4.01 -13.89
C LYS A 36 -3.03 -4.69 -14.48
N GLN A 37 -2.96 -4.76 -15.81
CA GLN A 37 -1.84 -5.31 -16.57
C GLN A 37 -0.53 -4.52 -16.45
N PHE A 38 -0.56 -3.24 -16.08
CA PHE A 38 0.65 -2.44 -15.89
C PHE A 38 1.37 -2.73 -14.57
N GLY A 39 0.67 -3.32 -13.59
CA GLY A 39 1.21 -3.55 -12.25
C GLY A 39 1.53 -2.24 -11.52
N GLY A 40 0.72 -1.85 -10.53
CA GLY A 40 1.09 -0.81 -9.55
C GLY A 40 1.38 0.64 -10.01
N TYR A 41 1.24 1.02 -11.29
CA TYR A 41 1.55 2.38 -11.80
C TYR A 41 0.31 3.30 -12.06
N GLU A 42 0.58 4.61 -12.05
CA GLU A 42 -0.20 5.83 -11.66
C GLU A 42 -1.34 6.37 -12.55
N LEU A 43 -2.18 7.30 -11.99
CA LEU A 43 -3.58 7.64 -12.38
C LEU A 43 -4.19 9.01 -12.00
N ASP A 44 -5.34 9.34 -12.63
CA ASP A 44 -6.06 10.65 -12.67
C ASP A 44 -7.57 10.66 -12.28
N ILE A 45 -8.12 11.85 -11.94
CA ILE A 45 -9.26 12.23 -11.03
C ILE A 45 -10.62 12.61 -11.70
N VAL A 46 -11.81 12.43 -11.05
CA VAL A 46 -13.14 13.06 -11.39
C VAL A 46 -14.07 13.31 -10.15
N ASN A 47 -14.99 14.31 -10.15
CA ASN A 47 -15.93 14.61 -9.02
C ASN A 47 -17.36 15.14 -9.33
N GLY A 48 -18.34 14.76 -8.47
CA GLY A 48 -19.48 15.56 -7.96
C GLY A 48 -20.92 15.32 -8.49
N LEU A 49 -21.84 14.65 -7.73
CA LEU A 49 -23.29 14.51 -8.08
C LEU A 49 -24.27 14.29 -6.87
N LYS A 50 -25.56 14.62 -7.05
CA LYS A 50 -26.69 14.31 -6.12
C LYS A 50 -27.01 12.81 -6.13
N GLY A 51 -27.05 12.15 -4.98
CA GLY A 51 -27.20 10.69 -4.84
C GLY A 51 -26.11 10.01 -3.98
N GLY A 52 -25.23 10.82 -3.37
CA GLY A 52 -24.13 10.33 -2.54
C GLY A 52 -22.99 9.74 -3.38
N LEU A 53 -22.02 9.11 -2.71
CA LEU A 53 -20.86 8.53 -3.37
C LEU A 53 -21.24 7.36 -4.26
N SER A 54 -22.21 6.52 -3.89
CA SER A 54 -22.62 5.39 -4.73
C SER A 54 -23.17 5.82 -6.09
N HIS A 55 -23.93 6.93 -6.15
CA HIS A 55 -24.39 7.47 -7.43
C HIS A 55 -23.25 8.12 -8.24
N LEU A 56 -22.32 8.82 -7.58
CA LEU A 56 -21.10 9.33 -8.26
C LEU A 56 -20.28 8.16 -8.83
N PHE A 57 -20.11 7.11 -8.04
CA PHE A 57 -19.40 5.90 -8.44
C PHE A 57 -20.05 5.25 -9.66
N LEU A 58 -21.38 5.06 -9.64
CA LEU A 58 -22.15 4.60 -10.80
C LEU A 58 -21.83 5.43 -12.06
N ARG A 59 -21.81 6.75 -11.94
CA ARG A 59 -21.55 7.67 -13.06
C ARG A 59 -20.11 7.57 -13.58
N CYS A 60 -19.13 7.37 -12.69
CA CYS A 60 -17.76 7.05 -13.09
C CYS A 60 -17.69 5.71 -13.84
N LEU A 61 -18.38 4.68 -13.37
CA LEU A 61 -18.41 3.38 -14.05
C LEU A 61 -19.06 3.44 -15.44
N GLN A 62 -20.12 4.25 -15.62
CA GLN A 62 -20.75 4.46 -16.92
C GLN A 62 -19.80 5.10 -17.95
N ILE A 63 -18.84 5.93 -17.52
CA ILE A 63 -17.78 6.45 -18.42
C ILE A 63 -16.91 5.29 -18.92
N PHE A 64 -16.51 4.38 -18.02
CA PHE A 64 -15.66 3.24 -18.36
C PHE A 64 -16.39 2.16 -19.18
N GLN A 65 -17.70 1.98 -18.97
CA GLN A 65 -18.53 1.09 -19.78
C GLN A 65 -18.41 1.41 -21.27
N ARG A 66 -18.30 2.69 -21.64
CA ARG A 66 -18.15 3.12 -23.05
C ARG A 66 -16.84 2.60 -23.67
N LEU A 67 -15.81 2.36 -22.87
CA LEU A 67 -14.51 1.86 -23.32
C LEU A 67 -14.53 0.34 -23.63
N GLU A 68 -15.60 -0.38 -23.28
CA GLU A 68 -15.77 -1.79 -23.63
C GLU A 68 -15.90 -1.99 -25.14
N THR A 69 -16.52 -1.01 -25.82
CA THR A 69 -16.67 -1.02 -27.29
C THR A 69 -15.36 -0.83 -28.05
N GLY A 70 -14.31 -0.40 -27.35
CA GLY A 70 -12.98 -0.19 -27.90
C GLY A 70 -12.70 1.27 -28.25
N ILE A 71 -11.48 1.71 -27.98
CA ILE A 71 -10.94 2.97 -28.47
C ILE A 71 -9.71 2.71 -29.33
N THR A 72 -9.52 3.55 -30.33
CA THR A 72 -8.36 3.46 -31.21
C THR A 72 -7.21 4.24 -30.58
N LEU A 73 -6.10 3.58 -30.30
CA LEU A 73 -4.89 4.17 -29.75
C LEU A 73 -3.77 4.13 -30.80
N GLN A 74 -3.16 5.29 -31.04
CA GLN A 74 -1.93 5.40 -31.83
C GLN A 74 -0.73 5.13 -30.93
N PHE A 75 0.03 4.11 -31.27
CA PHE A 75 1.39 3.89 -30.80
C PHE A 75 2.35 4.31 -31.91
N ASN A 76 3.61 4.61 -31.57
CA ASN A 76 4.61 5.16 -32.51
C ASN A 76 4.54 4.53 -33.91
N ASP A 77 4.53 3.20 -33.97
CA ASP A 77 4.58 2.46 -35.24
C ASP A 77 3.28 1.75 -35.62
N CYS A 78 2.22 1.81 -34.78
CA CYS A 78 0.98 1.08 -35.06
C CYS A 78 -0.26 1.68 -34.41
N ILE A 79 -1.40 1.44 -35.05
CA ILE A 79 -2.72 1.73 -34.50
C ILE A 79 -3.28 0.43 -33.92
N LYS A 80 -3.74 0.46 -32.66
CA LYS A 80 -4.44 -0.67 -32.05
C LYS A 80 -5.80 -0.24 -31.52
N VAL A 81 -6.80 -1.09 -31.74
CA VAL A 81 -8.08 -0.98 -31.04
C VAL A 81 -7.93 -1.68 -29.69
N CYS A 82 -8.11 -0.93 -28.61
CA CYS A 82 -8.04 -1.44 -27.25
C CYS A 82 -9.42 -1.39 -26.61
N CYS A 83 -9.92 -2.54 -26.17
CA CYS A 83 -11.14 -2.66 -25.36
C CYS A 83 -10.78 -2.75 -23.88
N PHE A 84 -11.57 -2.11 -23.03
CA PHE A 84 -11.34 -2.04 -21.59
C PHE A 84 -12.57 -2.54 -20.83
N LYS A 85 -12.36 -3.27 -19.74
CA LYS A 85 -13.41 -3.73 -18.81
C LYS A 85 -13.07 -3.33 -17.39
N ILE A 86 -14.07 -3.16 -16.53
CA ILE A 86 -13.84 -3.02 -15.09
C ILE A 86 -13.21 -4.32 -14.58
N GLY A 87 -12.04 -4.23 -13.95
CA GLY A 87 -11.29 -5.39 -13.48
C GLY A 87 -11.23 -5.50 -11.97
N ILE A 88 -10.86 -4.41 -11.30
CA ILE A 88 -10.76 -4.36 -9.85
C ILE A 88 -11.09 -2.95 -9.36
N LEU A 89 -11.83 -2.88 -8.26
CA LEU A 89 -12.04 -1.69 -7.44
C LEU A 89 -11.27 -1.91 -6.15
N ILE A 90 -10.28 -1.07 -5.88
CA ILE A 90 -9.58 -1.04 -4.60
C ILE A 90 -10.01 0.25 -3.90
N ALA A 91 -10.31 0.18 -2.61
CA ALA A 91 -10.43 1.37 -1.79
C ALA A 91 -10.21 1.02 -0.32
N ASP A 92 -10.11 2.04 0.52
CA ASP A 92 -10.19 1.82 1.96
C ASP A 92 -11.61 1.34 2.34
N GLU A 93 -11.77 0.84 3.57
CA GLU A 93 -13.07 0.28 3.99
C GLU A 93 -14.17 1.34 3.98
N GLN A 94 -13.87 2.60 4.31
CA GLN A 94 -14.86 3.66 4.36
C GLN A 94 -15.37 4.01 2.95
N ALA A 95 -14.49 4.09 1.96
CA ALA A 95 -14.87 4.32 0.57
C ALA A 95 -15.63 3.11 0.01
N ILE A 96 -15.22 1.87 0.29
CA ILE A 96 -15.99 0.66 -0.09
C ILE A 96 -17.41 0.75 0.49
N LYS A 97 -17.53 1.06 1.78
CA LYS A 97 -18.81 1.21 2.47
C LYS A 97 -19.73 2.20 1.76
N LEU A 98 -19.19 3.35 1.38
CA LEU A 98 -19.96 4.42 0.73
C LEU A 98 -20.26 4.13 -0.74
N CYS A 99 -19.37 3.42 -1.47
CA CYS A 99 -19.61 3.04 -2.85
C CYS A 99 -20.66 1.92 -2.97
N LEU A 100 -20.56 0.91 -2.10
CA LEU A 100 -21.40 -0.28 -2.11
C LEU A 100 -22.63 -0.17 -1.20
N GLU A 101 -22.72 0.86 -0.36
CA GLU A 101 -23.83 1.04 0.58
C GLU A 101 -23.97 -0.09 1.60
N CYS A 102 -22.87 -0.77 1.93
CA CYS A 102 -22.86 -1.71 3.05
C CYS A 102 -22.73 -0.97 4.40
N LYS A 103 -22.98 -1.65 5.53
CA LYS A 103 -22.91 -1.00 6.85
C LYS A 103 -21.46 -0.75 7.32
N GLY A 104 -20.51 -1.54 6.82
CA GLY A 104 -19.07 -1.37 7.03
C GLY A 104 -18.60 -1.62 8.47
N ALA A 105 -17.35 -1.26 8.78
CA ALA A 105 -16.64 -1.57 10.01
C ALA A 105 -17.27 -1.00 11.29
N SER A 106 -18.25 -0.10 11.19
CA SER A 106 -19.04 0.39 12.33
C SER A 106 -20.43 -0.25 12.45
N GLY A 107 -20.86 -1.02 11.44
CA GLY A 107 -22.14 -1.74 11.41
C GLY A 107 -22.13 -3.08 12.14
N LYS A 108 -23.30 -3.63 12.44
CA LYS A 108 -23.40 -4.99 13.03
C LYS A 108 -22.73 -6.03 12.13
N MET A 109 -23.08 -5.99 10.85
CA MET A 109 -22.41 -6.71 9.78
C MET A 109 -21.24 -5.86 9.28
N CYS A 110 -20.01 -6.24 9.60
CA CYS A 110 -18.84 -5.39 9.38
C CYS A 110 -18.14 -5.63 8.03
N CYS A 111 -18.46 -6.72 7.34
CA CYS A 111 -17.77 -7.16 6.14
C CYS A 111 -18.74 -7.28 4.97
N PHE A 112 -18.44 -6.63 3.85
CA PHE A 112 -19.26 -6.70 2.63
C PHE A 112 -19.20 -8.08 1.95
N ARG A 113 -18.20 -8.91 2.30
CA ARG A 113 -18.01 -10.25 1.75
C ARG A 113 -18.68 -11.35 2.56
N CYS A 114 -19.09 -11.11 3.81
CA CYS A 114 -19.63 -12.14 4.68
C CYS A 114 -21.12 -11.93 4.99
N GLN A 115 -21.93 -12.97 4.81
CA GLN A 115 -23.36 -12.96 5.10
C GLN A 115 -23.67 -13.05 6.60
N THR A 116 -22.79 -13.69 7.38
CA THR A 116 -23.09 -14.08 8.76
C THR A 116 -22.10 -13.53 9.79
N THR A 117 -21.10 -12.74 9.37
CA THR A 117 -20.10 -12.20 10.29
C THR A 117 -20.63 -10.95 11.01
N VAL A 118 -20.75 -11.05 12.33
CA VAL A 118 -21.20 -9.98 13.23
C VAL A 118 -20.05 -9.50 14.12
N GLN A 119 -20.02 -8.21 14.47
CA GLN A 119 -19.03 -7.73 15.43
C GLN A 119 -19.32 -8.23 16.85
N ALA A 120 -18.26 -8.66 17.55
CA ALA A 120 -18.34 -9.15 18.93
C ALA A 120 -18.99 -8.15 19.91
N ARG A 121 -18.86 -6.84 19.69
CA ARG A 121 -19.53 -5.82 20.53
C ARG A 121 -21.06 -5.86 20.47
N TYR A 122 -21.64 -6.48 19.44
CA TYR A 122 -23.09 -6.65 19.27
C TYR A 122 -23.57 -8.07 19.58
N ALA A 123 -22.65 -9.01 19.76
CA ALA A 123 -22.92 -10.40 20.10
C ALA A 123 -21.72 -10.98 20.88
N PRO A 124 -21.84 -11.24 22.20
CA PRO A 124 -20.72 -11.74 23.00
C PRO A 124 -20.32 -13.17 22.64
N THR A 125 -21.24 -13.93 22.04
CA THR A 125 -21.05 -15.29 21.54
C THR A 125 -21.74 -15.45 20.18
N PRO A 126 -21.39 -16.48 19.38
CA PRO A 126 -22.13 -16.79 18.15
C PRO A 126 -23.63 -16.97 18.42
N ILE A 127 -24.49 -16.39 17.57
CA ILE A 127 -25.96 -16.42 17.71
C ILE A 127 -26.57 -17.09 16.49
N GLY A 128 -27.10 -18.31 16.66
CA GLY A 128 -27.70 -19.07 15.57
C GLY A 128 -26.68 -19.33 14.45
N ARG A 129 -26.89 -18.73 13.28
CA ARG A 129 -25.96 -18.81 12.14
C ARG A 129 -24.91 -17.69 12.10
N LEU A 130 -25.01 -16.70 13.00
CA LEU A 130 -24.07 -15.58 13.05
C LEU A 130 -22.79 -15.99 13.78
N ILE A 131 -21.65 -15.68 13.16
CA ILE A 131 -20.31 -15.93 13.69
C ILE A 131 -19.62 -14.59 13.99
N LEU A 132 -18.72 -14.59 14.97
CA LEU A 132 -18.01 -13.37 15.35
C LEU A 132 -16.96 -13.00 14.32
N HIS A 133 -16.67 -11.71 14.16
CA HIS A 133 -15.58 -11.22 13.32
C HIS A 133 -14.19 -11.69 13.77
N THR A 134 -14.10 -12.23 14.98
CA THR A 134 -12.89 -12.84 15.54
C THR A 134 -12.72 -14.31 15.16
N GLU A 135 -13.64 -14.89 14.37
CA GLU A 135 -13.48 -16.24 13.82
C GLU A 135 -12.39 -16.25 12.75
N HIS A 136 -11.47 -17.21 12.90
CA HIS A 136 -10.28 -17.37 12.07
C HIS A 136 -10.41 -18.49 11.05
N ASP A 137 -11.26 -19.46 11.35
CA ASP A 137 -11.53 -20.56 10.45
C ASP A 137 -12.38 -20.05 9.28
N VAL A 138 -11.70 -19.76 8.18
CA VAL A 138 -12.31 -19.26 6.94
C VAL A 138 -13.39 -20.21 6.43
N SER A 139 -13.30 -21.52 6.73
CA SER A 139 -14.29 -22.52 6.30
C SER A 139 -15.66 -22.33 6.95
N LYS A 140 -15.73 -21.63 8.10
CA LYS A 140 -16.99 -21.31 8.77
C LYS A 140 -17.67 -20.04 8.23
N LEU A 141 -16.96 -19.24 7.44
CA LEU A 141 -17.51 -18.01 6.87
C LEU A 141 -18.50 -18.34 5.75
N VAL A 142 -19.70 -17.76 5.83
CA VAL A 142 -20.65 -17.80 4.71
C VAL A 142 -20.43 -16.56 3.86
N LEU A 143 -19.83 -16.73 2.67
CA LEU A 143 -19.48 -15.63 1.79
C LEU A 143 -20.64 -15.19 0.90
N HIS A 144 -20.72 -13.89 0.60
CA HIS A 144 -21.59 -13.34 -0.43
C HIS A 144 -21.12 -13.75 -1.83
N SER A 145 -22.06 -13.88 -2.76
CA SER A 145 -21.80 -13.81 -4.20
C SER A 145 -22.37 -12.50 -4.73
N ASP A 146 -22.00 -12.09 -5.94
CA ASP A 146 -22.60 -10.90 -6.58
C ASP A 146 -24.14 -11.00 -6.59
N ARG A 147 -24.65 -12.19 -6.91
CA ARG A 147 -26.09 -12.49 -6.91
C ARG A 147 -26.72 -12.34 -5.53
N SER A 148 -26.08 -12.82 -4.47
CA SER A 148 -26.68 -12.70 -3.14
C SER A 148 -26.72 -11.26 -2.64
N VAL A 149 -25.74 -10.42 -3.03
CA VAL A 149 -25.79 -8.97 -2.79
C VAL A 149 -26.95 -8.33 -3.55
N TRP A 150 -27.11 -8.61 -4.85
CA TRP A 150 -28.21 -8.07 -5.64
C TRP A 150 -29.59 -8.46 -5.11
N GLN A 151 -29.76 -9.73 -4.70
CA GLN A 151 -31.00 -10.20 -4.08
C GLN A 151 -31.34 -9.44 -2.80
N ILE A 152 -30.34 -9.08 -1.99
CA ILE A 152 -30.55 -8.30 -0.77
C ILE A 152 -30.99 -6.88 -1.10
N VAL A 153 -30.31 -6.19 -2.02
CA VAL A 153 -30.68 -4.80 -2.35
C VAL A 153 -32.03 -4.73 -3.08
N ASP A 154 -32.38 -5.72 -3.90
CA ASP A 154 -33.70 -5.82 -4.55
C ASP A 154 -34.81 -6.07 -3.53
N HIS A 155 -34.54 -6.92 -2.53
CA HIS A 155 -35.48 -7.13 -1.42
C HIS A 155 -35.68 -5.85 -0.62
N LEU A 156 -34.59 -5.13 -0.30
CA LEU A 156 -34.67 -3.83 0.37
C LEU A 156 -35.47 -2.81 -0.46
N ALA A 157 -35.27 -2.76 -1.78
CA ALA A 157 -36.04 -1.90 -2.67
C ALA A 157 -37.54 -2.24 -2.68
N THR A 158 -37.87 -3.53 -2.66
CA THR A 158 -39.27 -3.99 -2.58
C THR A 158 -39.90 -3.62 -1.24
N GLN A 159 -39.16 -3.69 -0.14
CA GLN A 159 -39.64 -3.32 1.19
C GLN A 159 -39.63 -1.80 1.43
N ALA A 160 -38.96 -1.02 0.58
CA ALA A 160 -38.92 0.43 0.73
C ALA A 160 -40.34 1.01 0.60
N GLY A 161 -40.74 1.82 1.58
CA GLY A 161 -42.10 2.37 1.64
C GLY A 161 -43.15 1.44 2.24
N HIS A 162 -42.81 0.17 2.51
CA HIS A 162 -43.68 -0.75 3.25
C HIS A 162 -43.36 -0.72 4.75
N GLY A 163 -44.39 -0.67 5.60
CA GLY A 163 -44.23 -0.66 7.05
C GLY A 163 -43.69 0.65 7.63
N THR A 164 -43.14 0.60 8.84
CA THR A 164 -42.63 1.79 9.54
C THR A 164 -41.16 2.06 9.17
N LYS A 165 -40.75 3.33 9.19
CA LYS A 165 -39.34 3.73 9.00
C LYS A 165 -38.38 3.00 9.94
N LYS A 166 -38.81 2.75 11.18
CA LYS A 166 -38.02 2.02 12.19
C LYS A 166 -37.81 0.56 11.76
N ALA A 167 -38.88 -0.15 11.39
CA ALA A 167 -38.79 -1.54 10.95
C ALA A 167 -37.91 -1.68 9.69
N PHE A 168 -38.02 -0.75 8.74
CA PHE A 168 -37.16 -0.74 7.55
C PHE A 168 -35.69 -0.49 7.90
N SER A 169 -35.40 0.48 8.78
CA SER A 169 -34.03 0.74 9.22
C SER A 169 -33.42 -0.45 9.96
N GLU A 170 -34.21 -1.16 10.77
CA GLU A 170 -33.79 -2.40 11.42
C GLU A 170 -33.52 -3.54 10.41
N LEU A 171 -34.29 -3.61 9.33
CA LEU A 171 -34.07 -4.56 8.23
C LEU A 171 -32.74 -4.28 7.53
N GLU A 172 -32.44 -3.03 7.18
CA GLU A 172 -31.14 -2.64 6.61
C GLU A 172 -29.97 -3.01 7.52
N VAL A 173 -30.10 -2.76 8.82
CA VAL A 173 -29.06 -3.11 9.82
C VAL A 173 -28.86 -4.62 9.91
N ARG A 174 -29.95 -5.40 9.84
CA ARG A 174 -29.92 -6.86 9.91
C ARG A 174 -29.28 -7.48 8.68
N LEU A 175 -29.63 -6.97 7.49
CA LEU A 175 -29.10 -7.47 6.23
C LEU A 175 -27.68 -6.96 5.96
N GLY A 176 -27.26 -5.84 6.58
CA GLY A 176 -25.93 -5.29 6.43
C GLY A 176 -25.77 -4.32 5.25
N TRP A 177 -26.87 -3.89 4.64
CA TRP A 177 -26.90 -3.05 3.44
C TRP A 177 -27.94 -1.94 3.58
N ASN A 178 -27.66 -0.77 3.00
CA ASN A 178 -28.61 0.35 2.90
C ASN A 178 -29.36 0.29 1.57
N HIS A 179 -30.59 0.80 1.57
CA HIS A 179 -31.35 1.03 0.35
C HIS A 179 -31.04 2.41 -0.22
N VAL A 180 -30.43 2.45 -1.41
CA VAL A 180 -30.15 3.69 -2.14
C VAL A 180 -30.70 3.57 -3.57
N PRO A 181 -31.89 4.14 -3.87
CA PRO A 181 -32.56 3.98 -5.17
C PRO A 181 -31.70 4.29 -6.40
N ASN A 182 -30.83 5.29 -6.27
CA ASN A 182 -29.94 5.74 -7.35
C ASN A 182 -28.50 5.21 -7.19
N GLY A 183 -28.30 4.18 -6.36
CA GLY A 183 -26.99 3.59 -6.08
C GLY A 183 -26.59 2.56 -7.13
N VAL A 184 -25.28 2.31 -7.23
CA VAL A 184 -24.68 1.41 -8.22
C VAL A 184 -25.23 -0.02 -8.19
N LEU A 185 -25.70 -0.49 -7.03
CA LEU A 185 -26.19 -1.85 -6.86
C LEU A 185 -27.62 -2.06 -7.38
N LEU A 186 -28.43 -1.00 -7.49
CA LEU A 186 -29.80 -1.08 -8.02
C LEU A 186 -29.90 -0.73 -9.50
N ASP A 187 -28.85 -0.16 -10.09
CA ASP A 187 -28.77 0.10 -11.52
C ASP A 187 -28.65 -1.23 -12.30
N GLN A 188 -29.71 -1.59 -13.02
CA GLN A 188 -29.80 -2.90 -13.69
C GLN A 188 -28.81 -3.05 -14.84
N ASP A 189 -28.54 -1.98 -15.59
CA ASP A 189 -27.62 -2.00 -16.71
C ASP A 189 -26.19 -2.25 -16.20
N MET A 190 -25.80 -1.59 -15.11
CA MET A 190 -24.47 -1.75 -14.53
C MET A 190 -24.21 -3.12 -13.92
N ARG A 191 -25.22 -3.92 -13.56
CA ARG A 191 -24.99 -5.28 -13.03
C ARG A 191 -24.29 -6.21 -14.03
N ALA A 192 -24.40 -5.92 -15.33
CA ALA A 192 -23.68 -6.65 -16.37
C ALA A 192 -22.17 -6.35 -16.39
N HIS A 193 -21.78 -5.16 -15.91
CA HIS A 193 -20.41 -4.61 -16.05
C HIS A 193 -19.67 -4.56 -14.71
N PHE A 194 -20.38 -4.33 -13.61
CA PHE A 194 -19.85 -4.22 -12.26
C PHE A 194 -20.45 -5.27 -11.34
N LYS A 195 -19.60 -5.87 -10.51
CA LYS A 195 -19.89 -7.05 -9.68
C LYS A 195 -19.35 -6.78 -8.27
N PRO A 196 -20.20 -6.59 -7.26
CA PRO A 196 -19.78 -6.06 -5.96
C PRO A 196 -18.84 -6.98 -5.17
N ILE A 197 -18.87 -8.28 -5.42
CA ILE A 197 -17.98 -9.26 -4.79
C ILE A 197 -16.82 -9.62 -5.72
N SER A 198 -17.08 -9.75 -7.02
CA SER A 198 -16.05 -10.19 -7.98
C SER A 198 -15.06 -9.09 -8.38
N HIS A 199 -15.44 -7.81 -8.29
CA HIS A 199 -14.55 -6.70 -8.66
C HIS A 199 -13.97 -5.94 -7.45
N VAL A 200 -14.52 -6.06 -6.24
CA VAL A 200 -14.08 -5.22 -5.11
C VAL A 200 -13.08 -5.96 -4.21
N SER A 201 -11.92 -5.32 -4.00
CA SER A 201 -10.85 -5.81 -3.14
C SER A 201 -10.58 -4.85 -1.99
N TYR A 202 -10.26 -5.41 -0.83
CA TYR A 202 -9.65 -4.63 0.25
C TYR A 202 -8.25 -4.18 -0.15
N ASP A 203 -7.88 -2.96 0.25
CA ASP A 203 -6.50 -2.50 0.23
C ASP A 203 -5.74 -3.05 1.45
N TRP A 204 -4.68 -3.83 1.21
CA TRP A 204 -3.89 -4.41 2.29
C TRP A 204 -3.12 -3.35 3.09
N MET A 205 -2.75 -2.21 2.48
CA MET A 205 -2.07 -1.12 3.18
C MET A 205 -2.99 -0.55 4.28
N HIS A 206 -4.26 -0.27 3.99
CA HIS A 206 -5.19 0.21 5.01
C HIS A 206 -5.55 -0.85 6.05
N VAL A 207 -5.60 -2.12 5.66
CA VAL A 207 -5.86 -3.25 6.58
C VAL A 207 -4.73 -3.42 7.59
N TYR A 208 -3.46 -3.40 7.15
CA TYR A 208 -2.31 -3.66 8.02
C TYR A 208 -1.68 -2.37 8.59
N LEU A 209 -1.56 -1.30 7.81
CA LEU A 209 -0.60 -0.22 8.06
C LEU A 209 -1.20 1.16 8.32
N VAL A 210 -2.50 1.38 8.12
CA VAL A 210 -3.15 2.67 8.44
C VAL A 210 -4.09 2.46 9.61
N ALA A 211 -3.67 2.75 10.85
CA ALA A 211 -4.44 2.38 12.06
C ALA A 211 -4.97 0.92 11.96
N GLY A 212 -4.10 0.04 11.47
CA GLY A 212 -4.39 -1.34 11.10
C GLY A 212 -3.76 -2.35 12.06
N ILE A 213 -3.69 -3.61 11.61
CA ILE A 213 -3.20 -4.75 12.41
C ILE A 213 -1.80 -4.49 12.97
N PHE A 214 -0.89 -3.87 12.20
CA PHE A 214 0.47 -3.56 12.65
C PHE A 214 0.48 -2.69 13.91
N HIS A 215 -0.39 -1.68 13.99
CA HIS A 215 -0.45 -0.79 15.14
C HIS A 215 -0.96 -1.49 16.40
N LYS A 216 -1.92 -2.41 16.24
CA LYS A 216 -2.43 -3.26 17.33
C LYS A 216 -1.36 -4.24 17.80
N GLU A 217 -0.67 -4.90 16.88
CA GLU A 217 0.41 -5.83 17.17
C GLU A 217 1.54 -5.15 17.97
N ILE A 218 2.06 -4.03 17.46
CA ILE A 218 3.14 -3.30 18.13
C ILE A 218 2.66 -2.76 19.49
N SER A 219 1.39 -2.35 19.60
CA SER A 219 0.87 -1.93 20.90
C SER A 219 0.87 -3.07 21.92
N ALA A 220 0.33 -4.24 21.55
CA ALA A 220 0.32 -5.42 22.40
C ALA A 220 1.73 -5.90 22.75
N LEU A 221 2.65 -5.86 21.78
CA LEU A 221 4.04 -6.23 21.98
C LEU A 221 4.74 -5.29 22.96
N LEU A 222 4.54 -3.97 22.85
CA LEU A 222 5.10 -2.98 23.78
C LEU A 222 4.58 -3.19 25.22
N ASP A 223 3.30 -3.53 25.38
CA ASP A 223 2.72 -3.83 26.70
C ASP A 223 3.33 -5.09 27.30
N LEU A 224 3.51 -6.12 26.47
CA LEU A 224 4.15 -7.36 26.87
C LEU A 224 5.63 -7.15 27.25
N MET A 225 6.36 -6.39 26.44
CA MET A 225 7.73 -5.97 26.74
C MET A 225 7.83 -5.28 28.10
N SER A 226 6.91 -4.34 28.38
CA SER A 226 6.88 -3.63 29.66
C SER A 226 6.66 -4.58 30.84
N LYS A 227 5.80 -5.60 30.70
CA LYS A 227 5.57 -6.62 31.74
C LYS A 227 6.81 -7.45 32.04
N HIS A 228 7.66 -7.68 31.04
CA HIS A 228 8.94 -8.39 31.14
C HIS A 228 10.13 -7.46 31.42
N GLY A 229 9.89 -6.20 31.79
CA GLY A 229 10.94 -5.25 32.15
C GLY A 229 11.73 -4.68 30.97
N ILE A 230 11.32 -4.94 29.72
CA ILE A 230 11.95 -4.42 28.51
C ILE A 230 11.32 -3.07 28.18
N ARG A 231 12.10 -2.00 28.33
CA ARG A 231 11.60 -0.63 28.10
C ARG A 231 11.51 -0.32 26.61
N GLN A 232 10.50 0.47 26.22
CA GLN A 232 10.40 1.03 24.86
C GLN A 232 11.67 1.78 24.43
N SER A 233 12.38 2.42 25.38
CA SER A 233 13.66 3.09 25.09
C SER A 233 14.71 2.13 24.52
N ALA A 234 14.71 0.85 24.90
CA ALA A 234 15.64 -0.13 24.34
C ALA A 234 15.39 -0.35 22.83
N LEU A 235 14.13 -0.30 22.38
CA LEU A 235 13.81 -0.31 20.95
C LEU A 235 14.26 0.98 20.26
N HIS A 236 14.03 2.14 20.88
CA HIS A 236 14.48 3.41 20.31
C HIS A 236 16.01 3.46 20.17
N ASP A 237 16.75 3.07 21.22
CA ASP A 237 18.20 2.99 21.22
C ASP A 237 18.71 1.96 20.20
N TRP A 238 17.99 0.86 20.01
CA TRP A 238 18.32 -0.08 18.93
C TRP A 238 18.14 0.55 17.55
N CYS A 239 17.01 1.22 17.31
CA CYS A 239 16.68 1.85 16.03
C CYS A 239 17.61 3.03 15.68
N SER A 240 18.09 3.76 16.68
CA SER A 240 18.97 4.93 16.48
C SER A 240 20.37 4.57 15.96
N HIS A 241 20.80 3.32 16.14
CA HIS A 241 22.07 2.83 15.61
C HIS A 241 22.02 2.42 14.14
N PHE A 242 20.83 2.40 13.51
CA PHE A 242 20.70 2.09 12.10
C PHE A 242 20.82 3.35 11.24
N VAL A 243 21.51 3.20 10.11
CA VAL A 243 21.57 4.13 9.00
C VAL A 243 20.41 3.82 8.06
N TRP A 244 19.66 4.86 7.72
CA TRP A 244 18.45 4.80 6.91
C TRP A 244 18.76 5.34 5.50
N PRO A 245 18.21 4.73 4.44
CA PRO A 245 18.44 5.20 3.07
C PRO A 245 18.10 6.66 2.86
N HIS A 246 18.83 7.39 2.02
CA HIS A 246 18.62 8.82 1.77
C HIS A 246 17.23 9.15 1.21
N LEU A 247 16.73 8.33 0.28
CA LEU A 247 15.36 8.45 -0.24
C LEU A 247 14.30 8.28 0.86
N HIS A 248 14.64 7.57 1.94
CA HIS A 248 13.86 7.40 3.16
C HIS A 248 14.45 8.17 4.35
N GLY A 249 15.36 9.12 4.12
CA GLY A 249 16.18 9.77 5.15
C GLY A 249 16.14 11.29 5.06
N GLY A 250 15.52 11.84 4.01
CA GLY A 250 15.13 13.24 3.96
C GLY A 250 14.22 13.63 5.14
N GLN A 251 14.07 14.94 5.38
CA GLN A 251 13.40 15.58 6.54
C GLN A 251 11.99 15.10 6.94
N GLY A 252 11.42 14.08 6.28
CA GLY A 252 10.09 13.53 6.55
C GLY A 252 9.98 12.00 6.68
N CYS A 253 11.06 11.22 6.74
CA CYS A 253 10.95 9.78 7.06
C CYS A 253 11.53 9.48 8.45
N SER A 254 10.63 9.48 9.44
CA SER A 254 10.94 9.48 10.87
C SER A 254 10.97 8.08 11.49
N ALA A 255 11.14 7.01 10.70
CA ALA A 255 11.10 5.63 11.19
C ALA A 255 12.04 5.40 12.41
N LYS A 256 13.21 6.04 12.41
CA LYS A 256 14.17 6.03 13.54
C LYS A 256 13.61 6.61 14.85
N ASP A 257 12.70 7.56 14.74
CA ASP A 257 12.13 8.34 15.85
C ASP A 257 10.74 7.83 16.27
N VAL A 258 10.22 6.79 15.62
CA VAL A 258 8.88 6.24 15.90
C VAL A 258 8.71 5.80 17.36
N PHE A 259 9.78 5.34 18.00
CA PHE A 259 9.78 4.97 19.42
C PHE A 259 10.35 6.05 20.35
N ARG A 260 10.72 7.22 19.83
CA ARG A 260 11.35 8.31 20.60
C ARG A 260 10.41 8.85 21.68
N LYS A 261 9.13 9.05 21.32
CA LYS A 261 8.11 9.48 22.28
C LYS A 261 7.56 8.25 22.99
N LYS A 262 7.66 8.24 24.32
CA LYS A 262 7.04 7.20 25.14
C LYS A 262 5.55 7.16 24.85
N ARG A 263 5.02 5.96 24.60
CA ARG A 263 3.59 5.73 24.48
C ARG A 263 2.94 5.90 25.85
N ASP A 264 1.85 6.65 25.94
CA ASP A 264 1.01 6.62 27.14
C ASP A 264 0.41 5.21 27.24
N SER A 265 0.35 4.63 28.44
CA SER A 265 -0.04 3.22 28.65
C SER A 265 -1.35 2.87 27.93
N ASP A 266 -2.30 3.81 27.94
CA ASP A 266 -3.66 3.62 27.42
C ASP A 266 -3.81 4.04 25.96
N SER A 267 -2.73 4.53 25.33
CA SER A 267 -2.73 4.99 23.95
C SER A 267 -2.22 3.91 22.99
N GLU A 268 -2.84 3.80 21.82
CA GLU A 268 -2.36 2.93 20.76
C GLU A 268 -1.09 3.53 20.12
N PHE A 269 -0.14 2.67 19.78
CA PHE A 269 1.02 3.03 18.98
C PHE A 269 0.58 3.55 17.59
N LYS A 270 1.25 4.58 17.08
CA LYS A 270 0.91 5.23 15.80
C LYS A 270 2.17 5.58 15.02
N CYS A 271 2.17 5.29 13.73
CA CYS A 271 3.16 5.75 12.76
C CYS A 271 2.53 5.83 11.36
N ALA A 272 3.20 6.49 10.42
CA ALA A 272 2.79 6.47 9.02
C ALA A 272 3.04 5.09 8.40
N SER A 273 2.29 4.72 7.36
CA SER A 273 2.43 3.39 6.74
C SER A 273 3.82 3.14 6.13
N SER A 274 4.48 4.17 5.61
CA SER A 274 5.87 4.07 5.14
C SER A 274 6.86 3.85 6.29
N GLU A 275 6.59 4.43 7.46
CA GLU A 275 7.40 4.24 8.67
C GLU A 275 7.22 2.83 9.23
N ALA A 276 5.99 2.33 9.25
CA ALA A 276 5.67 0.95 9.61
C ALA A 276 6.48 -0.05 8.73
N LEU A 277 6.47 0.15 7.40
CA LEU A 277 7.25 -0.68 6.47
C LEU A 277 8.77 -0.56 6.67
N GLY A 278 9.26 0.61 7.08
CA GLY A 278 10.66 0.84 7.37
C GLY A 278 11.11 0.23 8.70
N ILE A 279 10.26 0.25 9.73
CA ILE A 279 10.65 -0.09 11.10
C ILE A 279 10.48 -1.57 11.43
N TYR A 280 9.53 -2.29 10.83
CA TYR A 280 9.30 -3.70 11.18
C TYR A 280 10.53 -4.62 10.98
N PRO A 281 11.40 -4.46 9.95
CA PRO A 281 12.60 -5.28 9.82
C PRO A 281 13.62 -4.97 10.93
N VAL A 282 13.68 -3.72 11.40
CA VAL A 282 14.58 -3.30 12.48
C VAL A 282 14.11 -3.87 13.83
N ILE A 283 12.80 -3.87 14.08
CA ILE A 283 12.18 -4.53 15.25
C ILE A 283 12.41 -6.05 15.17
N ARG A 284 12.29 -6.67 13.99
CA ARG A 284 12.62 -8.08 13.78
C ARG A 284 14.08 -8.36 14.14
N SER A 285 15.00 -7.49 13.71
CA SER A 285 16.42 -7.60 14.07
C SER A 285 16.63 -7.49 15.58
N PHE A 286 15.90 -6.62 16.29
CA PHE A 286 16.02 -6.47 17.74
C PHE A 286 15.75 -7.80 18.46
N PHE A 287 14.62 -8.44 18.18
CA PHE A 287 14.27 -9.71 18.82
C PHE A 287 15.15 -10.88 18.35
N GLN A 288 15.66 -10.86 17.12
CA GLN A 288 16.62 -11.87 16.66
C GLN A 288 17.98 -11.78 17.37
N ASN A 289 18.32 -10.62 17.94
CA ASN A 289 19.56 -10.39 18.68
C ASN A 289 19.35 -10.35 20.21
N MET A 290 18.13 -10.63 20.67
CA MET A 290 17.82 -10.70 22.09
C MET A 290 18.23 -12.06 22.66
N ASN A 291 18.81 -12.10 23.87
CA ASN A 291 19.05 -13.36 24.55
C ASN A 291 17.72 -14.00 24.96
N MET A 292 17.40 -15.14 24.36
CA MET A 292 16.15 -15.86 24.57
C MET A 292 16.15 -16.72 25.84
N GLU A 293 17.28 -17.01 26.49
CA GLU A 293 17.35 -18.01 27.57
C GLU A 293 16.43 -17.71 28.76
N ASN A 294 16.28 -16.44 29.13
CA ASN A 294 15.51 -16.01 30.31
C ASN A 294 14.17 -15.32 29.98
N ILE A 295 13.65 -15.50 28.77
CA ILE A 295 12.39 -14.88 28.35
C ILE A 295 11.20 -15.77 28.72
N GLY A 296 10.21 -15.19 29.41
CA GLY A 296 8.96 -15.86 29.77
C GLY A 296 8.16 -16.38 28.58
N HIS A 297 7.35 -17.41 28.80
CA HIS A 297 6.62 -18.11 27.74
C HIS A 297 5.69 -17.20 26.93
N ASP A 298 4.95 -16.33 27.62
CA ASP A 298 4.06 -15.33 27.02
C ASP A 298 4.83 -14.34 26.12
N MET A 299 5.99 -13.83 26.56
CA MET A 299 6.84 -12.96 25.73
C MET A 299 7.34 -13.68 24.47
N ARG A 300 7.68 -14.98 24.55
CA ARG A 300 8.04 -15.78 23.37
C ARG A 300 6.88 -15.88 22.38
N LEU A 301 5.66 -16.10 22.87
CA LEU A 301 4.47 -16.12 22.02
C LEU A 301 4.24 -14.76 21.34
N GLY A 302 4.44 -13.65 22.06
CA GLY A 302 4.34 -12.32 21.48
C GLY A 302 5.40 -12.03 20.42
N ILE A 303 6.65 -12.46 20.63
CA ILE A 303 7.71 -12.35 19.62
C ILE A 303 7.37 -13.18 18.38
N ASN A 304 6.87 -14.41 18.56
CA ASN A 304 6.45 -15.26 17.45
C ASN A 304 5.28 -14.64 16.68
N SER A 305 4.30 -14.05 17.36
CA SER A 305 3.19 -13.31 16.74
C SER A 305 3.72 -12.21 15.81
N PHE A 306 4.66 -11.42 16.33
CA PHE A 306 5.30 -10.36 15.57
C PHE A 306 6.10 -10.89 14.37
N TYR A 307 6.77 -12.03 14.52
CA TYR A 307 7.46 -12.70 13.39
C TYR A 307 6.49 -13.17 12.31
N CYS A 308 5.33 -13.70 12.68
CA CYS A 308 4.34 -14.04 11.68
C CYS A 308 3.76 -12.81 10.99
N LEU A 309 3.48 -11.72 11.71
CA LEU A 309 3.10 -10.44 11.07
C LEU A 309 4.17 -9.96 10.08
N CYS A 310 5.43 -10.09 10.49
CA CYS A 310 6.60 -9.82 9.67
C CYS A 310 6.59 -10.61 8.35
N GLU A 311 6.31 -11.91 8.39
CA GLU A 311 6.18 -12.78 7.20
C GLU A 311 4.99 -12.35 6.32
N VAL A 312 3.86 -11.97 6.94
CA VAL A 312 2.70 -11.45 6.21
C VAL A 312 3.07 -10.17 5.46
N LEU A 313 3.71 -9.20 6.13
CA LEU A 313 4.12 -7.94 5.52
C LEU A 313 5.17 -8.13 4.42
N ASP A 314 6.10 -9.07 4.62
CA ASP A 314 7.06 -9.46 3.57
C ASP A 314 6.35 -10.02 2.34
N SER A 315 5.37 -10.89 2.56
CA SER A 315 4.54 -11.46 1.49
C SER A 315 3.71 -10.38 0.79
N LEU A 316 3.09 -9.47 1.55
CA LEU A 316 2.26 -8.38 1.01
C LEU A 316 3.04 -7.37 0.17
N LYS A 317 4.30 -7.08 0.53
CA LYS A 317 5.20 -6.26 -0.30
C LYS A 317 5.47 -6.91 -1.66
N HIS A 318 5.40 -8.23 -1.72
CA HIS A 318 5.51 -9.03 -2.94
C HIS A 318 4.15 -9.49 -3.48
N ALA A 319 3.02 -9.15 -2.86
CA ALA A 319 1.70 -9.65 -3.26
C ALA A 319 1.13 -8.95 -4.50
N ALA A 320 1.79 -7.88 -4.98
CA ALA A 320 1.65 -7.46 -6.36
C ALA A 320 2.11 -8.57 -7.35
N THR A 321 2.85 -9.58 -6.86
CA THR A 321 3.49 -10.67 -7.62
C THR A 321 3.26 -12.11 -7.12
N GLY A 322 2.74 -12.39 -5.90
CA GLY A 322 2.39 -13.78 -5.49
C GLY A 322 2.44 -14.16 -3.99
N SER A 323 1.31 -14.64 -3.43
CA SER A 323 1.09 -15.36 -2.14
C SER A 323 1.19 -14.60 -0.78
N ILE A 324 0.45 -15.08 0.24
CA ILE A 324 0.28 -14.47 1.59
C ILE A 324 0.08 -15.57 2.65
N ALA A 325 0.76 -15.46 3.80
CA ALA A 325 0.46 -16.24 5.01
C ALA A 325 -0.35 -15.41 6.04
N VAL A 326 -1.06 -16.06 6.97
CA VAL A 326 -1.86 -15.42 8.03
C VAL A 326 -1.43 -15.95 9.39
N ALA A 327 -1.32 -15.10 10.41
CA ALA A 327 -1.21 -15.55 11.79
C ALA A 327 -1.93 -14.64 12.78
N ALA A 328 -2.30 -15.23 13.91
CA ALA A 328 -2.95 -14.61 15.06
C ALA A 328 -2.52 -15.36 16.32
N ILE A 329 -1.93 -14.69 17.31
CA ILE A 329 -1.50 -15.31 18.58
C ILE A 329 -2.00 -14.54 19.83
N TYR A 330 -2.51 -13.32 19.69
CA TYR A 330 -3.09 -12.58 20.81
C TYR A 330 -4.57 -12.90 21.02
N GLY A 331 -5.05 -12.76 22.27
CA GLY A 331 -6.46 -12.93 22.62
C GLY A 331 -7.40 -12.01 21.82
N THR A 332 -8.68 -12.37 21.74
CA THR A 332 -9.66 -11.72 20.87
C THR A 332 -10.07 -10.30 21.29
N ASP A 333 -9.64 -9.81 22.45
CA ASP A 333 -10.05 -8.50 22.98
C ASP A 333 -9.52 -7.31 22.15
N SER A 334 -8.36 -7.48 21.50
CA SER A 334 -7.75 -6.47 20.63
C SER A 334 -8.23 -6.51 19.18
N TYR A 335 -9.14 -7.45 18.86
CA TYR A 335 -9.58 -7.69 17.50
C TYR A 335 -10.50 -6.61 16.97
N VAL A 336 -9.96 -5.82 16.06
CA VAL A 336 -10.72 -4.91 15.22
C VAL A 336 -11.19 -5.59 13.92
N PRO A 337 -12.24 -5.06 13.24
CA PRO A 337 -12.72 -5.59 11.96
C PRO A 337 -11.64 -5.79 10.89
N LYS A 338 -10.53 -5.03 10.93
CA LYS A 338 -9.40 -5.21 10.00
C LYS A 338 -8.75 -6.59 10.10
N HIS A 339 -8.72 -7.24 11.27
CA HIS A 339 -8.28 -8.63 11.40
C HIS A 339 -9.20 -9.59 10.66
N HIS A 340 -10.50 -9.27 10.58
CA HIS A 340 -11.43 -10.04 9.77
C HIS A 340 -11.22 -9.75 8.28
N PHE A 341 -10.94 -8.50 7.89
CA PHE A 341 -10.71 -8.16 6.48
C PHE A 341 -9.46 -8.84 5.93
N SER A 342 -8.41 -9.02 6.74
CA SER A 342 -7.20 -9.70 6.31
C SER A 342 -7.42 -11.17 5.94
N VAL A 343 -8.41 -11.85 6.52
CA VAL A 343 -8.72 -13.26 6.17
C VAL A 343 -9.22 -13.41 4.73
N HIS A 344 -9.71 -12.32 4.13
CA HIS A 344 -10.15 -12.29 2.73
C HIS A 344 -9.02 -11.99 1.75
N LEU A 345 -7.87 -11.51 2.21
CA LEU A 345 -6.77 -11.14 1.30
C LEU A 345 -6.23 -12.33 0.49
N PRO A 346 -6.08 -13.55 1.03
CA PRO A 346 -5.67 -14.70 0.23
C PRO A 346 -6.66 -15.04 -0.91
N SER A 347 -7.96 -15.03 -0.63
CA SER A 347 -8.97 -15.31 -1.68
C SER A 347 -9.09 -14.18 -2.69
N LEU A 348 -8.86 -12.93 -2.28
CA LEU A 348 -8.75 -11.79 -3.19
C LEU A 348 -7.50 -11.89 -4.07
N MET A 349 -6.38 -12.38 -3.53
CA MET A 349 -5.17 -12.67 -4.29
C MET A 349 -5.42 -13.75 -5.34
N GLU A 350 -6.13 -14.82 -5.00
CA GLU A 350 -6.52 -15.86 -5.95
C GLU A 350 -7.47 -15.32 -7.04
N LEU A 351 -8.49 -14.57 -6.63
CA LEU A 351 -9.49 -13.99 -7.53
C LEU A 351 -8.89 -13.00 -8.53
N HIS A 352 -7.98 -12.14 -8.06
CA HIS A 352 -7.42 -11.07 -8.87
C HIS A 352 -6.02 -11.37 -9.41
N GLY A 353 -5.33 -12.41 -8.94
CA GLY A 353 -3.94 -12.72 -9.29
C GLY A 353 -2.90 -11.72 -8.72
N MET A 354 -3.36 -10.68 -8.01
CA MET A 354 -2.51 -9.68 -7.35
C MET A 354 -3.30 -8.96 -6.25
N LEU A 355 -2.60 -8.44 -5.25
CA LEU A 355 -3.12 -7.44 -4.33
C LEU A 355 -2.50 -6.07 -4.61
N ILE A 356 -3.36 -5.08 -4.87
CA ILE A 356 -2.95 -3.71 -5.11
C ILE A 356 -3.00 -2.91 -3.80
N SER A 357 -1.99 -2.07 -3.59
CA SER A 357 -1.87 -1.19 -2.43
C SER A 357 -2.21 0.26 -2.75
N CYS A 358 -2.68 1.03 -1.77
CA CYS A 358 -3.02 2.46 -1.96
C CYS A 358 -1.89 3.47 -1.69
N PHE A 359 -0.63 3.03 -1.56
CA PHE A 359 0.52 3.93 -1.31
C PHE A 359 0.72 5.01 -2.37
N VAL A 360 0.47 4.67 -3.63
CA VAL A 360 0.60 5.60 -4.76
C VAL A 360 -0.46 6.69 -4.68
N HIS A 361 -1.71 6.30 -4.42
CA HIS A 361 -2.83 7.23 -4.31
C HIS A 361 -2.63 8.23 -3.17
N GLU A 362 -2.17 7.77 -2.00
CA GLU A 362 -1.87 8.67 -0.88
C GLU A 362 -0.75 9.67 -1.17
N ARG A 363 0.25 9.30 -1.98
CA ARG A 363 1.26 10.25 -2.46
C ARG A 363 0.67 11.26 -3.44
N ARG A 364 -0.18 10.81 -4.37
CA ARG A 364 -0.87 11.66 -5.36
C ARG A 364 -1.90 12.60 -4.72
N HIS A 365 -2.44 12.29 -3.54
CA HIS A 365 -3.24 13.23 -2.77
C HIS A 365 -2.50 14.51 -2.43
N LYS A 366 -1.15 14.52 -2.33
CA LYS A 366 -0.38 15.75 -2.06
C LYS A 366 -0.61 16.81 -3.13
N ILE A 367 -0.58 16.42 -4.40
CA ILE A 367 -0.80 17.32 -5.54
C ILE A 367 -2.26 17.81 -5.55
N THR A 368 -3.20 16.89 -5.36
CA THR A 368 -4.63 17.21 -5.27
C THR A 368 -4.93 18.19 -4.14
N LYS A 369 -4.41 17.92 -2.93
CA LYS A 369 -4.53 18.79 -1.76
C LYS A 369 -3.87 20.15 -2.00
N ARG A 370 -2.70 20.20 -2.65
CA ARG A 370 -2.00 21.44 -3.00
C ARG A 370 -2.92 22.36 -3.81
N PHE A 371 -3.48 21.88 -4.92
CA PHE A 371 -4.35 22.71 -5.76
C PHE A 371 -5.70 23.00 -5.12
N ALA A 372 -6.29 22.04 -4.41
CA ALA A 372 -7.52 22.26 -3.67
C ALA A 372 -7.37 23.34 -2.58
N ASN A 373 -6.23 23.38 -1.87
CA ASN A 373 -5.96 24.38 -0.84
C ASN A 373 -5.86 25.80 -1.39
N MET A 374 -5.42 25.96 -2.65
CA MET A 374 -5.36 27.26 -3.32
C MET A 374 -6.74 27.77 -3.77
N GLN A 375 -7.76 26.92 -3.73
CA GLN A 375 -9.14 27.34 -4.02
C GLN A 375 -9.77 27.94 -2.76
N HIS A 376 -10.10 29.23 -2.84
CA HIS A 376 -10.65 30.00 -1.72
C HIS A 376 -12.18 30.19 -1.80
N SER A 377 -12.79 29.89 -2.96
CA SER A 377 -14.23 30.06 -3.21
C SER A 377 -14.84 28.78 -3.80
N GLY A 378 -15.98 28.35 -3.24
CA GLY A 378 -16.69 27.11 -3.62
C GLY A 378 -17.56 27.26 -4.87
N HIS A 379 -17.05 27.90 -5.93
CA HIS A 379 -17.79 28.01 -7.20
C HIS A 379 -17.86 26.65 -7.91
N GLU A 380 -18.88 26.47 -8.76
CA GLU A 380 -19.09 25.25 -9.57
C GLU A 380 -17.87 24.90 -10.45
N SER A 381 -17.02 25.87 -10.76
CA SER A 381 -15.78 25.68 -11.54
C SER A 381 -14.59 25.17 -10.74
N MET A 382 -14.70 25.08 -9.40
CA MET A 382 -13.59 24.67 -8.52
C MET A 382 -13.08 23.28 -8.88
N ASP A 383 -13.98 22.31 -9.05
CA ASP A 383 -13.62 20.93 -9.39
C ASP A 383 -12.91 20.85 -10.74
N ARG A 384 -13.39 21.62 -11.73
CA ARG A 384 -12.77 21.73 -13.04
C ARG A 384 -11.38 22.37 -12.97
N SER A 385 -11.20 23.39 -12.13
CA SER A 385 -9.91 24.05 -11.94
C SER A 385 -8.90 23.10 -11.31
N VAL A 386 -9.26 22.44 -10.21
CA VAL A 386 -8.37 21.47 -9.54
C VAL A 386 -8.01 20.34 -10.50
N LEU A 387 -9.00 19.79 -11.22
CA LEU A 387 -8.76 18.73 -12.19
C LEU A 387 -7.80 19.17 -13.30
N ARG A 388 -8.00 20.37 -13.86
CA ARG A 388 -7.11 20.90 -14.90
C ARG A 388 -5.67 21.02 -14.41
N GLU A 389 -5.44 21.55 -13.21
CA GLU A 389 -4.09 21.71 -12.68
C GLU A 389 -3.42 20.35 -12.38
N VAL A 390 -4.17 19.39 -11.81
CA VAL A 390 -3.66 18.03 -11.55
C VAL A 390 -3.28 17.33 -12.85
N VAL A 391 -4.18 17.28 -13.83
CA VAL A 391 -3.94 16.61 -15.12
C VAL A 391 -2.82 17.28 -15.90
N THR A 392 -2.76 18.62 -15.91
CA THR A 392 -1.68 19.35 -16.58
C THR A 392 -0.32 19.04 -15.95
N THR A 393 -0.26 19.02 -14.62
CA THR A 393 0.96 18.62 -13.90
C THR A 393 1.33 17.19 -14.22
N HIS A 394 0.36 16.28 -14.25
CA HIS A 394 0.62 14.87 -14.56
C HIS A 394 1.13 14.66 -15.99
N ILE A 395 0.52 15.31 -16.99
CA ILE A 395 1.00 15.25 -18.39
C ILE A 395 2.41 15.81 -18.50
N PHE A 396 2.69 16.93 -17.82
CA PHE A 396 4.03 17.50 -17.78
C PHE A 396 5.04 16.52 -17.16
N ASP A 397 4.71 15.94 -16.01
CA ASP A 397 5.55 14.93 -15.32
C ASP A 397 5.81 13.70 -16.22
N LEU A 398 4.82 13.29 -17.03
CA LEU A 398 4.95 12.16 -17.97
C LEU A 398 5.79 12.50 -19.21
N GLN A 399 5.84 13.76 -19.61
CA GLN A 399 6.64 14.23 -20.76
C GLN A 399 8.10 14.50 -20.37
N THR A 400 8.36 14.75 -19.10
CA THR A 400 9.70 14.82 -18.55
C THR A 400 10.15 13.41 -18.19
N ASP A 401 10.93 12.76 -19.07
CA ASP A 401 11.70 11.58 -18.69
C ASP A 401 12.56 11.93 -17.46
N GLU A 402 12.52 11.05 -16.44
CA GLU A 402 13.30 11.08 -15.19
C GLU A 402 14.11 12.34 -14.93
N ASP A 403 13.64 13.21 -14.03
CA ASP A 403 14.35 14.36 -13.42
C ASP A 403 15.75 14.61 -14.02
N ASP A 404 15.80 15.02 -15.30
CA ASP A 404 17.04 15.11 -16.10
C ASP A 404 18.01 16.10 -15.44
N SER A 405 17.49 16.92 -14.52
CA SER A 405 18.23 17.81 -13.62
C SER A 405 19.22 17.09 -12.70
N ALA A 406 18.98 15.82 -12.37
CA ALA A 406 19.85 15.00 -11.53
C ALA A 406 21.11 14.53 -12.28
N TRP A 407 21.05 14.44 -13.61
CA TRP A 407 22.14 13.95 -14.46
C TRP A 407 23.06 15.09 -14.89
N LYS A 408 24.35 14.94 -14.61
CA LYS A 408 25.38 15.95 -14.92
C LYS A 408 26.47 15.34 -15.80
N PRO A 409 27.12 16.13 -16.68
CA PRO A 409 28.28 15.66 -17.42
C PRO A 409 29.37 15.11 -16.48
N ALA A 410 29.90 13.93 -16.81
CA ALA A 410 31.01 13.34 -16.09
C ALA A 410 32.27 14.21 -16.17
N LYS A 411 33.08 14.20 -15.10
CA LYS A 411 34.38 14.90 -15.10
C LYS A 411 35.36 14.23 -16.10
N PRO A 412 36.33 14.98 -16.67
CA PRO A 412 37.23 14.47 -17.70
C PRO A 412 37.98 13.19 -17.33
N ASN A 413 38.43 13.08 -16.08
CA ASN A 413 39.12 11.89 -15.56
C ASN A 413 38.24 10.63 -15.59
N LEU A 414 36.95 10.77 -15.25
CA LEU A 414 36.01 9.65 -15.31
C LEU A 414 35.69 9.27 -16.76
N VAL A 415 35.62 10.26 -17.67
CA VAL A 415 35.44 10.02 -19.11
C VAL A 415 36.63 9.22 -19.67
N GLU A 416 37.85 9.58 -19.31
CA GLU A 416 39.07 8.85 -19.72
C GLU A 416 39.09 7.42 -19.15
N ALA A 417 38.80 7.26 -17.86
CA ALA A 417 38.72 5.95 -17.23
C ALA A 417 37.65 5.07 -17.90
N TRP A 418 36.48 5.62 -18.22
CA TRP A 418 35.40 4.91 -18.90
C TRP A 418 35.79 4.46 -20.32
N LYS A 419 36.45 5.35 -21.09
CA LYS A 419 37.00 5.00 -22.41
C LYS A 419 38.00 3.85 -22.31
N ASN A 420 38.95 3.94 -21.37
CA ASN A 420 39.98 2.92 -21.17
C ASN A 420 39.36 1.58 -20.75
N HIS A 421 38.38 1.60 -19.83
CA HIS A 421 37.68 0.40 -19.36
C HIS A 421 36.96 -0.34 -20.48
N LEU A 422 36.32 0.39 -21.40
CA LEU A 422 35.60 -0.19 -22.54
C LEU A 422 36.48 -0.38 -23.80
N GLY A 423 37.76 0.02 -23.77
CA GLY A 423 38.63 -0.01 -24.94
C GLY A 423 38.18 0.91 -26.08
N LEU A 424 37.50 2.03 -25.77
CA LEU A 424 36.92 2.93 -26.75
C LEU A 424 37.86 4.10 -27.10
N PRO A 425 38.12 4.38 -28.38
CA PRO A 425 38.95 5.52 -28.79
C PRO A 425 38.25 6.87 -28.54
N PHE A 426 36.92 6.91 -28.62
CA PHE A 426 36.08 8.07 -28.34
C PHE A 426 34.68 7.64 -27.88
N LEU A 427 33.93 8.57 -27.28
CA LEU A 427 32.55 8.34 -26.87
C LEU A 427 31.57 8.81 -27.95
N THR A 428 30.55 8.01 -28.23
CA THR A 428 29.48 8.37 -29.18
C THR A 428 28.35 9.15 -28.50
N HIS A 429 28.27 9.11 -27.18
CA HIS A 429 27.30 9.83 -26.36
C HIS A 429 28.00 10.54 -25.21
N ALA A 430 27.37 11.58 -24.64
CA ALA A 430 27.86 12.18 -23.41
C ALA A 430 27.76 11.16 -22.25
N LEU A 431 28.82 11.06 -21.46
CA LEU A 431 28.80 10.31 -20.21
C LEU A 431 28.19 11.18 -19.12
N LEU A 432 27.07 10.74 -18.56
CA LEU A 432 26.36 11.46 -17.51
C LEU A 432 26.46 10.69 -16.20
N VAL A 433 26.53 11.43 -15.09
CA VAL A 433 26.55 10.90 -13.73
C VAL A 433 25.44 11.51 -12.89
N ALA A 434 24.91 10.71 -11.98
CA ALA A 434 23.93 11.17 -10.99
C ALA A 434 24.25 10.57 -9.62
N ALA A 435 23.99 11.37 -8.58
CA ALA A 435 24.00 10.89 -7.20
C ALA A 435 22.73 10.11 -6.85
N THR A 436 21.65 10.31 -7.60
CA THR A 436 20.35 9.69 -7.33
C THR A 436 19.89 8.91 -8.54
N SER A 437 19.32 7.74 -8.30
CA SER A 437 18.48 7.00 -9.25
C SER A 437 17.08 6.83 -8.65
N ASN A 438 16.14 6.28 -9.41
CA ASN A 438 14.75 6.08 -8.95
C ASN A 438 14.60 5.25 -7.66
N ARG A 439 15.62 4.48 -7.25
CA ARG A 439 15.52 3.50 -6.16
C ARG A 439 16.53 3.70 -5.03
N CYS A 440 17.59 4.47 -5.24
CA CYS A 440 18.66 4.67 -4.25
C CYS A 440 19.48 5.92 -4.57
N HIS A 441 20.20 6.39 -3.57
CA HIS A 441 21.16 7.48 -3.66
C HIS A 441 22.59 6.95 -3.46
N MET A 442 23.58 7.74 -3.86
CA MET A 442 24.98 7.60 -3.46
C MET A 442 25.09 7.42 -1.94
N ASP A 443 25.99 6.54 -1.52
CA ASP A 443 26.20 6.09 -0.14
C ASP A 443 25.09 5.25 0.49
N ASP A 444 23.96 5.02 -0.20
CA ASP A 444 22.99 4.03 0.26
C ASP A 444 23.58 2.62 0.13
N MET A 445 23.32 1.78 1.13
CA MET A 445 23.50 0.34 1.01
C MET A 445 22.30 -0.22 0.25
N VAL A 446 22.54 -1.09 -0.73
CA VAL A 446 21.52 -1.67 -1.61
C VAL A 446 21.65 -3.18 -1.69
N ALA A 447 20.52 -3.84 -1.96
CA ALA A 447 20.52 -5.23 -2.40
C ALA A 447 20.61 -5.28 -3.93
N VAL A 448 21.54 -6.11 -4.43
CA VAL A 448 21.79 -6.33 -5.85
C VAL A 448 21.40 -7.76 -6.20
N THR A 449 20.73 -7.99 -7.34
CA THR A 449 20.37 -9.34 -7.80
C THR A 449 21.50 -10.05 -8.53
N GLU A 450 22.28 -9.30 -9.31
CA GLU A 450 23.32 -9.84 -10.19
C GLU A 450 24.57 -8.93 -10.11
N PRO A 451 25.64 -9.36 -9.42
CA PRO A 451 25.70 -10.54 -8.55
C PRO A 451 24.80 -10.37 -7.32
N ARG A 452 24.35 -11.48 -6.73
CA ARG A 452 23.49 -11.45 -5.54
C ARG A 452 24.29 -11.06 -4.31
N CYS A 453 24.32 -9.77 -3.98
CA CYS A 453 25.07 -9.25 -2.85
C CYS A 453 24.44 -7.99 -2.23
N ILE A 454 24.99 -7.58 -1.08
CA ILE A 454 24.80 -6.25 -0.53
C ILE A 454 25.94 -5.37 -1.03
N ALA A 455 25.65 -4.15 -1.45
CA ALA A 455 26.66 -3.23 -1.94
C ALA A 455 26.38 -1.78 -1.53
N GLN A 456 27.41 -0.95 -1.42
CA GLN A 456 27.26 0.50 -1.27
C GLN A 456 27.22 1.15 -2.66
N VAL A 457 26.28 2.05 -2.90
CA VAL A 457 26.23 2.81 -4.16
C VAL A 457 27.31 3.89 -4.14
N LEU A 458 28.18 3.90 -5.16
CA LEU A 458 29.15 4.98 -5.34
C LEU A 458 28.58 6.09 -6.21
N PHE A 459 28.07 5.76 -7.40
CA PHE A 459 27.35 6.71 -8.26
C PHE A 459 26.68 5.99 -9.45
N HIS A 460 25.73 6.66 -10.08
CA HIS A 460 25.05 6.18 -11.28
C HIS A 460 25.65 6.79 -12.54
N ILE A 461 25.66 6.01 -13.64
CA ILE A 461 26.15 6.42 -14.95
C ILE A 461 25.04 6.19 -16.00
N ARG A 462 24.85 7.17 -16.88
CA ARG A 462 24.07 7.05 -18.12
C ARG A 462 24.98 7.29 -19.32
N TYR A 463 24.96 6.35 -20.26
CA TYR A 463 25.70 6.41 -21.53
C TYR A 463 24.78 5.98 -22.67
N GLY A 464 24.23 6.95 -23.41
CA GLY A 464 23.08 6.71 -24.29
C GLY A 464 21.90 6.14 -23.49
N GLU A 465 21.34 5.03 -23.95
CA GLU A 465 20.26 4.30 -23.26
C GLU A 465 20.76 3.40 -22.12
N THR A 466 22.08 3.18 -22.01
CA THR A 466 22.64 2.28 -21.01
C THR A 466 22.73 2.96 -19.65
N ARG A 467 22.24 2.28 -18.62
CA ARG A 467 22.28 2.74 -17.23
C ARG A 467 22.99 1.73 -16.35
N VAL A 468 24.12 2.14 -15.79
CA VAL A 468 24.90 1.31 -14.87
C VAL A 468 25.15 2.07 -13.57
N THR A 469 25.49 1.33 -12.53
CA THR A 469 25.82 1.87 -11.22
C THR A 469 27.11 1.25 -10.76
N LEU A 470 28.07 2.10 -10.38
CA LEU A 470 29.26 1.62 -9.71
C LEU A 470 28.90 1.38 -8.25
N VAL A 471 29.12 0.15 -7.80
CA VAL A 471 28.83 -0.27 -6.43
C VAL A 471 30.06 -0.89 -5.80
N LYS A 472 30.14 -0.80 -4.47
CA LYS A 472 31.16 -1.47 -3.66
C LYS A 472 30.54 -2.65 -2.92
N CYS A 473 30.90 -3.87 -3.29
CA CYS A 473 30.30 -5.10 -2.81
C CYS A 473 30.77 -5.50 -1.40
N PHE A 474 29.87 -6.11 -0.65
CA PHE A 474 30.10 -6.70 0.67
C PHE A 474 29.81 -8.20 0.63
N GLU A 475 30.66 -8.97 1.29
CA GLU A 475 30.55 -10.43 1.40
C GLU A 475 29.76 -10.82 2.64
N LYS A 476 28.91 -11.84 2.52
CA LYS A 476 28.11 -12.34 3.65
C LYS A 476 29.01 -13.13 4.60
N THR A 477 29.11 -12.67 5.86
CA THR A 477 29.92 -13.33 6.91
C THR A 477 29.08 -14.09 7.93
N GLY A 478 27.77 -13.87 7.95
CA GLY A 478 26.88 -14.50 8.92
C GLY A 478 25.41 -14.17 8.69
N LYS A 479 24.60 -14.27 9.74
CA LYS A 479 23.16 -14.00 9.67
C LYS A 479 22.91 -12.50 9.55
N ASN A 480 22.63 -12.05 8.33
CA ASN A 480 22.46 -10.64 7.96
C ASN A 480 23.69 -9.76 8.23
N THR A 481 24.86 -10.36 8.47
CA THR A 481 26.12 -9.64 8.64
C THR A 481 26.94 -9.74 7.37
N PHE A 482 27.51 -8.60 6.98
CA PHE A 482 28.28 -8.47 5.75
C PHE A 482 29.56 -7.70 6.03
N LYS A 483 30.65 -8.08 5.36
CA LYS A 483 31.95 -7.45 5.52
C LYS A 483 32.48 -6.94 4.18
N MET A 484 33.04 -5.75 4.18
CA MET A 484 33.71 -5.18 3.02
C MET A 484 35.00 -5.95 2.74
N ASN A 485 35.17 -6.45 1.52
CA ASN A 485 36.45 -6.99 1.08
C ASN A 485 37.40 -5.81 0.75
N PRO A 486 38.62 -5.74 1.32
CA PRO A 486 39.56 -4.66 1.05
C PRO A 486 40.20 -4.73 -0.35
N HIS A 487 40.05 -5.83 -1.10
CA HIS A 487 40.62 -6.00 -2.43
C HIS A 487 39.52 -6.23 -3.49
N ASP A 488 39.52 -5.40 -4.53
CA ASP A 488 38.76 -5.56 -5.78
C ASP A 488 37.25 -5.81 -5.62
N ASN A 489 36.55 -4.92 -4.91
CA ASN A 489 35.12 -5.02 -4.65
C ASN A 489 34.25 -3.95 -5.33
N GLU A 490 34.82 -3.17 -6.24
CA GLU A 490 34.06 -2.22 -7.05
C GLU A 490 33.61 -2.87 -8.35
N LEU A 491 32.30 -2.83 -8.60
CA LEU A 491 31.69 -3.47 -9.77
C LEU A 491 30.68 -2.53 -10.43
N PHE A 492 30.70 -2.50 -11.77
CA PHE A 492 29.58 -1.95 -12.52
C PHE A 492 28.46 -2.98 -12.60
N VAL A 493 27.30 -2.62 -12.06
CA VAL A 493 26.07 -3.40 -12.18
C VAL A 493 25.06 -2.63 -13.01
N SER A 494 24.19 -3.31 -13.74
CA SER A 494 23.05 -2.64 -14.35
C SER A 494 22.22 -1.97 -13.27
N THR A 495 21.80 -0.72 -13.47
CA THR A 495 20.96 -0.01 -12.50
C THR A 495 19.64 -0.74 -12.24
N SER A 496 19.16 -1.54 -13.21
CA SER A 496 17.97 -2.39 -13.05
C SER A 496 18.15 -3.53 -12.05
N CYS A 497 19.39 -3.95 -11.76
CA CYS A 497 19.70 -5.00 -10.79
C CYS A 497 19.58 -4.54 -9.33
N LEU A 498 19.45 -3.22 -9.10
CA LEU A 498 19.25 -2.65 -7.77
C LEU A 498 17.82 -2.89 -7.30
N GLN A 499 17.67 -3.71 -6.26
CA GLN A 499 16.37 -4.03 -5.66
C GLN A 499 15.84 -2.89 -4.77
N GLY A 500 16.73 -2.04 -4.30
CA GLY A 500 16.43 -0.90 -3.44
C GLY A 500 17.40 -0.80 -2.28
N ALA A 501 17.33 0.32 -1.58
CA ALA A 501 18.18 0.60 -0.43
C ALA A 501 17.74 -0.16 0.83
N VAL A 502 18.72 -0.66 1.58
CA VAL A 502 18.54 -1.43 2.81
C VAL A 502 18.87 -0.58 4.04
N VAL A 503 18.24 -0.91 5.16
CA VAL A 503 18.53 -0.30 6.47
C VAL A 503 19.64 -1.13 7.13
N TYR A 504 20.70 -0.50 7.63
CA TYR A 504 21.85 -1.23 8.18
C TYR A 504 22.44 -0.55 9.42
N LYS A 505 23.16 -1.30 10.25
CA LYS A 505 23.94 -0.81 11.40
C LYS A 505 25.40 -1.16 11.17
N ARG A 506 26.31 -0.23 11.47
CA ARG A 506 27.76 -0.53 11.46
C ARG A 506 28.13 -1.33 12.71
N LEU A 507 28.84 -2.44 12.52
CA LEU A 507 29.37 -3.26 13.62
C LEU A 507 30.81 -2.84 13.94
N ASP A 508 31.59 -2.57 12.91
CA ASP A 508 32.95 -2.04 12.97
C ASP A 508 33.23 -1.20 11.69
N ALA A 509 34.50 -0.94 11.39
CA ALA A 509 34.90 -0.16 10.22
C ALA A 509 34.59 -0.84 8.87
N GLU A 510 34.53 -2.17 8.83
CA GLU A 510 34.40 -2.99 7.62
C GLU A 510 33.12 -3.83 7.62
N SER A 511 32.50 -4.06 8.77
CA SER A 511 31.38 -4.96 8.95
C SER A 511 30.08 -4.22 9.25
N ILE A 512 29.00 -4.69 8.64
CA ILE A 512 27.65 -4.16 8.81
C ILE A 512 26.67 -5.29 9.15
N LEU A 513 25.61 -4.93 9.88
CA LEU A 513 24.41 -5.72 10.10
C LEU A 513 23.28 -5.10 9.27
N VAL A 514 22.76 -5.81 8.30
CA VAL A 514 21.60 -5.37 7.51
C VAL A 514 20.32 -5.80 8.22
N ALA A 515 19.34 -4.91 8.32
CA ALA A 515 18.03 -5.28 8.86
C ALA A 515 17.41 -6.38 7.96
N PRO A 516 16.86 -7.46 8.53
CA PRO A 516 16.34 -8.62 7.81
C PRO A 516 15.11 -8.29 6.97
N GLN A 517 15.34 -7.71 5.79
CA GLN A 517 14.32 -7.50 4.76
C GLN A 517 14.15 -8.79 3.95
N SER A 518 12.93 -9.06 3.47
CA SER A 518 12.63 -10.23 2.61
C SER A 518 13.41 -10.29 1.29
N PHE A 519 14.23 -9.29 0.98
CA PHE A 519 15.22 -9.36 -0.11
C PHE A 519 16.20 -10.54 0.04
N TYR A 520 16.22 -11.20 1.21
CA TYR A 520 17.02 -12.40 1.46
C TYR A 520 16.23 -13.50 2.19
N THR A 521 15.30 -14.13 1.49
CA THR A 521 14.85 -15.50 1.82
C THR A 521 15.18 -16.42 0.65
N ALA A 522 16.38 -17.00 0.74
CA ALA A 522 16.89 -18.26 0.20
C ALA A 522 18.41 -18.10 0.06
#